data_AF-A0A1I7W4N4-F1
#
_entry.id   AF-A0A1I7W4N4-F1
#
_cell.length_a   1.000
_cell.length_b   1.000
_cell.length_c   1.000
_cell.angle_alpha   90.00
_cell.angle_beta   90.00
_cell.angle_gamma   90.00
#
_symmetry.space_group_name_H-M   'P 1'
#
loop_
_entity.id
_entity.type
_entity.pdbx_description
1 polymer ?
#
loop_
_entity_poly.entity_id
_entity_poly.type
_entity_poly.pdbx_seq_one_letter_code
_entity_poly.pdbx_strand_id
1 'polypeptide(L)'
;MFQPTSSSICRNPPGREVKFSWRGDSSCQAVLCVTPSDTLALVLSHDVVVEITLHKHIRICRIGGVAATICSGGRVAAVHHPSIEIVQQETQVLFDMVQGARVRATSDTVHVLGVKGTDPSTRVHSITKQEILTHENISVATDKFCLRRDIDATVALFLDDIGGGDVLGIYEDKHERCMLAARQAIVDQKGNQLSAIVQGVKVKHDMDNGNTRIYCGRNFISLCVSTHALTLHSPWVDINVDRWSRTRLRRGEQIIETSRSRLQISQNSMHADFTLSPVASADELSSSSEPKDDDF
;
A
#
# COMPACT_ATOMS: atom_id res chain seq x y z
N MET A 1 -20.41 52.77 24.43
CA MET A 1 -19.26 51.94 24.83
C MET A 1 -19.78 50.51 24.90
N PHE A 2 -19.62 49.75 23.81
CA PHE A 2 -19.97 48.33 23.74
C PHE A 2 -18.80 47.64 23.06
N GLN A 3 -18.10 46.78 23.79
CA GLN A 3 -17.03 45.95 23.26
C GLN A 3 -17.63 44.64 22.69
N PRO A 4 -17.06 44.11 21.59
CA PRO A 4 -17.50 42.85 21.02
C PRO A 4 -16.87 41.66 21.74
N THR A 5 -17.67 40.62 21.99
CA THR A 5 -17.19 39.30 22.40
C THR A 5 -16.54 38.62 21.20
N SER A 6 -15.22 38.48 21.20
CA SER A 6 -14.52 37.62 20.25
C SER A 6 -14.63 36.16 20.69
N SER A 7 -15.21 35.33 19.84
CA SER A 7 -15.11 33.88 19.95
C SER A 7 -13.70 33.46 19.52
N SER A 8 -12.83 33.12 20.46
CA SER A 8 -11.54 32.52 20.14
C SER A 8 -11.76 31.06 19.73
N ILE A 9 -11.56 30.81 18.44
CA ILE A 9 -11.38 29.48 17.88
C ILE A 9 -10.09 28.93 18.49
N CYS A 10 -10.20 28.04 19.48
CA CYS A 10 -9.08 27.27 20.00
C CYS A 10 -8.58 26.33 18.90
N ARG A 11 -7.58 26.79 18.15
CA ARG A 11 -6.73 25.93 17.33
C ARG A 11 -5.94 25.02 18.26
N ASN A 12 -6.14 23.71 18.16
CA ASN A 12 -5.28 22.73 18.82
C ASN A 12 -3.82 22.97 18.40
N PRO A 13 -2.86 23.01 19.34
CA PRO A 13 -1.45 23.15 18.99
C PRO A 13 -0.94 21.88 18.28
N PRO A 14 0.05 22.00 17.38
CA PRO A 14 0.63 20.84 16.70
C PRO A 14 1.41 19.95 17.69
N GLY A 15 1.49 18.66 17.34
CA GLY A 15 1.89 17.52 18.17
C GLY A 15 3.07 17.74 19.12
N ARG A 16 2.95 17.14 20.31
CA ARG A 16 4.05 17.07 21.28
C ARG A 16 5.05 16.01 20.82
N GLU A 17 6.22 16.44 20.34
CA GLU A 17 7.36 15.56 20.12
C GLU A 17 7.80 14.93 21.44
N VAL A 18 7.78 13.59 21.53
CA VAL A 18 8.50 12.87 22.57
C VAL A 18 9.90 12.59 22.05
N LYS A 19 10.86 13.44 22.42
CA LYS A 19 12.28 13.20 22.10
C LYS A 19 12.85 12.16 23.07
N PHE A 20 13.27 11.01 22.53
CA PHE A 20 14.11 10.06 23.25
C PHE A 20 15.58 10.37 22.95
N SER A 21 16.42 10.42 23.99
CA SER A 21 17.88 10.48 23.85
C SER A 21 18.46 9.06 23.89
N TRP A 22 19.32 8.76 22.92
CA TRP A 22 19.92 7.44 22.70
C TRP A 22 21.27 7.31 23.42
N ARG A 23 21.63 6.08 23.83
CA ARG A 23 23.03 5.71 24.11
C ARG A 23 23.62 5.06 22.85
N GLY A 24 24.34 5.85 22.05
CA GLY A 24 25.08 5.39 20.86
C GLY A 24 25.66 6.58 20.08
N ASP A 25 26.88 6.43 19.54
CA ASP A 25 27.69 7.51 18.96
C ASP A 25 27.25 7.99 17.54
N SER A 26 25.97 7.86 17.17
CA SER A 26 25.50 8.21 15.81
C SER A 26 24.36 9.23 15.81
N SER A 27 24.40 10.14 14.83
CA SER A 27 23.40 11.19 14.61
C SER A 27 22.04 10.58 14.28
N CYS A 28 21.05 10.79 15.16
CA CYS A 28 19.61 10.44 15.06
C CYS A 28 19.17 9.59 13.84
N GLN A 29 18.80 8.32 14.08
CA GLN A 29 18.46 7.36 13.01
C GLN A 29 17.01 6.84 13.04
N ALA A 30 16.22 7.20 14.07
CA ALA A 30 14.78 6.97 14.12
C ALA A 30 14.07 7.92 15.10
N VAL A 31 12.84 8.33 14.77
CA VAL A 31 11.96 9.14 15.63
C VAL A 31 10.64 8.41 15.79
N LEU A 32 10.23 8.14 17.04
CA LEU A 32 8.90 7.63 17.35
C LEU A 32 8.03 8.79 17.86
N CYS A 33 6.92 9.06 17.17
CA CYS A 33 5.97 10.09 17.54
C CYS A 33 4.53 9.59 17.52
N VAL A 34 3.65 10.33 18.18
CA VAL A 34 2.19 10.15 18.07
C VAL A 34 1.68 11.17 17.05
N THR A 35 0.99 10.69 16.03
CA THR A 35 0.44 11.53 14.96
C THR A 35 -0.83 12.27 15.42
N PRO A 36 -1.25 13.33 14.72
CA PRO A 36 -2.55 13.98 14.97
C PRO A 36 -3.77 13.07 14.80
N SER A 37 -3.62 11.93 14.11
CA SER A 37 -4.66 10.92 13.95
C SER A 37 -4.64 9.87 15.07
N ASP A 38 -3.87 10.11 16.13
CA ASP A 38 -3.63 9.23 17.26
C ASP A 38 -3.12 7.84 16.83
N THR A 39 -2.13 7.83 15.95
CA THR A 39 -1.35 6.64 15.56
C THR A 39 0.11 6.80 15.97
N LEU A 40 0.83 5.69 16.07
CA LEU A 40 2.26 5.67 16.39
C LEU A 40 3.03 5.69 15.07
N ALA A 41 3.84 6.71 14.83
CA ALA A 41 4.68 6.80 13.64
C ALA A 41 6.15 6.67 14.01
N LEU A 42 6.81 5.66 13.44
CA LEU A 42 8.25 5.47 13.49
C LEU A 42 8.84 5.99 12.18
N VAL A 43 9.44 7.17 12.23
CA VAL A 43 10.17 7.80 11.14
C VAL A 43 11.59 7.26 11.16
N LEU A 44 12.01 6.65 10.06
CA LEU A 44 13.29 5.97 9.88
C LEU A 44 14.14 6.71 8.83
N SER A 45 15.38 6.26 8.62
CA SER A 45 16.20 6.80 7.54
C SER A 45 15.65 6.39 6.16
N HIS A 46 16.21 6.97 5.09
CA HIS A 46 15.82 6.71 3.70
C HIS A 46 14.35 6.98 3.37
N ASP A 47 13.77 7.98 4.04
CA ASP A 47 12.38 8.42 3.88
C ASP A 47 11.34 7.33 4.17
N VAL A 48 11.70 6.34 5.00
CA VAL A 48 10.77 5.28 5.40
C VAL A 48 10.01 5.69 6.65
N VAL A 49 8.69 5.56 6.61
CA VAL A 49 7.82 5.76 7.77
C VAL A 49 7.00 4.51 8.01
N VAL A 50 6.95 4.06 9.26
CA VAL A 50 6.11 2.96 9.71
C VAL A 50 5.08 3.50 10.69
N GLU A 51 3.81 3.47 10.29
CA GLU A 51 2.69 3.86 11.14
C GLU A 51 1.98 2.62 11.70
N ILE A 52 1.64 2.69 12.98
CA ILE A 52 1.05 1.60 13.76
C ILE A 52 -0.12 2.14 14.57
N THR A 53 -1.29 1.52 14.45
CA THR A 53 -2.44 1.85 15.31
C THR A 53 -2.39 1.06 16.63
N LEU A 54 -3.18 1.47 17.64
CA LEU A 54 -3.35 0.67 18.87
C LEU A 54 -3.93 -0.72 18.61
N HIS A 55 -4.63 -0.91 17.48
CA HIS A 55 -5.16 -2.18 17.01
C HIS A 55 -4.15 -2.97 16.14
N LYS A 56 -2.89 -2.54 16.11
CA LYS A 56 -1.79 -3.19 15.36
C LYS A 56 -2.04 -3.24 13.86
N HIS A 57 -2.75 -2.25 13.32
CA HIS A 57 -2.78 -2.04 11.88
C HIS A 57 -1.50 -1.33 11.52
N ILE A 58 -0.93 -1.72 10.40
CA ILE A 58 0.41 -1.29 10.01
C ILE A 58 0.29 -0.64 8.65
N ARG A 59 0.95 0.49 8.50
CA ARG A 59 1.24 1.09 7.20
C ARG A 59 2.73 1.35 7.14
N ILE A 60 3.38 0.91 6.08
CA ILE A 60 4.74 1.33 5.73
C ILE A 60 4.65 2.15 4.47
N CYS A 61 5.37 3.26 4.43
CA CYS A 61 5.56 4.00 3.20
C CYS A 61 7.01 4.46 3.08
N ARG A 62 7.46 4.57 1.83
CA ARG A 62 8.57 5.43 1.45
C ARG A 62 7.96 6.69 0.87
N ILE A 63 8.32 7.86 1.41
CA ILE A 63 7.77 9.15 0.94
C ILE A 63 7.96 9.27 -0.58
N GLY A 64 6.86 9.55 -1.29
CA GLY A 64 6.85 9.78 -2.74
C GLY A 64 7.11 8.54 -3.62
N GLY A 65 6.97 7.31 -3.11
CA GLY A 65 7.29 6.12 -3.90
C GLY A 65 6.30 4.97 -3.76
N VAL A 66 6.32 4.29 -2.62
CA VAL A 66 5.65 3.00 -2.44
C VAL A 66 5.09 2.93 -1.02
N ALA A 67 3.90 2.35 -0.89
CA ALA A 67 3.26 2.12 0.40
C ALA A 67 2.59 0.77 0.45
N ALA A 68 2.48 0.21 1.65
CA ALA A 68 1.64 -0.94 1.91
C ALA A 68 1.00 -0.83 3.28
N THR A 69 -0.20 -1.36 3.41
CA THR A 69 -0.90 -1.46 4.68
C THR A 69 -1.51 -2.84 4.87
N ILE A 70 -1.61 -3.26 6.13
CA ILE A 70 -2.27 -4.49 6.53
C ILE A 70 -2.95 -4.30 7.90
N CYS A 71 -4.19 -4.75 8.03
CA CYS A 71 -4.87 -4.80 9.32
C CYS A 71 -4.36 -5.98 10.16
N SER A 72 -4.62 -5.99 11.46
CA SER A 72 -4.09 -7.01 12.38
C SER A 72 -4.59 -8.42 12.05
N GLY A 73 -5.84 -8.53 11.60
CA GLY A 73 -6.44 -9.79 11.15
C GLY A 73 -6.05 -10.22 9.73
N GLY A 74 -5.34 -9.36 8.97
CA GLY A 74 -4.97 -9.60 7.58
C GLY A 74 -6.15 -9.58 6.60
N ARG A 75 -7.34 -9.20 7.04
CA ARG A 75 -8.57 -9.13 6.23
C ARG A 75 -8.64 -7.91 5.33
N VAL A 76 -7.81 -6.91 5.60
CA VAL A 76 -7.66 -5.72 4.79
C VAL A 76 -6.18 -5.54 4.55
N ALA A 77 -5.82 -5.42 3.27
CA ALA A 77 -4.46 -5.17 2.84
C ALA A 77 -4.48 -4.29 1.59
N ALA A 78 -3.47 -3.44 1.44
CA ALA A 78 -3.28 -2.71 0.20
C ALA A 78 -1.81 -2.45 -0.08
N VAL A 79 -1.51 -2.31 -1.37
CA VAL A 79 -0.22 -1.93 -1.90
C VAL A 79 -0.43 -0.80 -2.90
N HIS A 80 0.29 0.29 -2.70
CA HIS A 80 0.41 1.38 -3.66
C HIS A 80 1.84 1.39 -4.18
N HIS A 81 2.01 1.23 -5.49
CA HIS A 81 3.29 1.17 -6.17
C HIS A 81 3.19 1.95 -7.50
N PRO A 82 4.26 2.57 -8.02
CA PRO A 82 4.17 3.41 -9.23
C PRO A 82 3.57 2.73 -10.47
N SER A 83 3.62 1.40 -10.52
CA SER A 83 3.09 0.60 -11.64
C SER A 83 1.79 -0.14 -11.33
N ILE A 84 1.44 -0.31 -10.05
CA ILE A 84 0.28 -1.13 -9.64
C ILE A 84 -0.36 -0.58 -8.37
N GLU A 85 -1.66 -0.79 -8.26
CA GLU A 85 -2.40 -0.60 -7.03
C GLU A 85 -3.17 -1.88 -6.72
N ILE A 86 -3.09 -2.32 -5.47
CA ILE A 86 -3.77 -3.52 -5.00
C ILE A 86 -4.54 -3.16 -3.75
N VAL A 87 -5.81 -3.52 -3.71
CA VAL A 87 -6.65 -3.38 -2.52
C VAL A 87 -7.40 -4.69 -2.30
N GLN A 88 -7.30 -5.19 -1.08
CA GLN A 88 -8.02 -6.35 -0.60
C GLN A 88 -8.87 -5.95 0.60
N GLN A 89 -10.14 -6.34 0.57
CA GLN A 89 -11.06 -6.27 1.70
C GLN A 89 -11.88 -7.56 1.76
N GLU A 90 -11.77 -8.28 2.86
CA GLU A 90 -12.44 -9.57 3.08
C GLU A 90 -12.21 -10.54 1.89
N THR A 91 -13.27 -10.92 1.18
CA THR A 91 -13.20 -11.85 0.06
C THR A 91 -12.91 -11.19 -1.29
N GLN A 92 -12.73 -9.88 -1.31
CA GLN A 92 -12.68 -9.07 -2.51
C GLN A 92 -11.29 -8.49 -2.71
N VAL A 93 -10.81 -8.59 -3.95
CA VAL A 93 -9.52 -8.05 -4.38
C VAL A 93 -9.71 -7.21 -5.65
N LEU A 94 -9.08 -6.05 -5.64
CA LEU A 94 -8.84 -5.21 -6.80
C LEU A 94 -7.35 -5.16 -7.04
N PHE A 95 -6.97 -5.37 -8.29
CA PHE A 95 -5.61 -5.21 -8.80
C PHE A 95 -5.71 -4.30 -10.02
N ASP A 96 -5.13 -3.11 -9.97
CA ASP A 96 -5.12 -2.14 -11.05
C ASP A 96 -3.69 -1.92 -11.50
N MET A 97 -3.41 -2.19 -12.77
CA MET A 97 -2.17 -1.72 -13.38
C MET A 97 -2.40 -0.26 -13.79
N VAL A 98 -1.63 0.67 -13.21
CA VAL A 98 -1.78 2.13 -13.41
C VAL A 98 -1.92 2.48 -14.91
N GLN A 99 -1.22 1.73 -15.78
CA GLN A 99 -1.35 1.82 -17.23
C GLN A 99 -1.62 0.44 -17.86
N GLY A 100 -2.74 -0.21 -17.53
CA GLY A 100 -3.06 -1.50 -18.15
C GLY A 100 -4.37 -2.13 -17.70
N ALA A 101 -4.31 -3.45 -17.57
CA ALA A 101 -5.45 -4.27 -17.20
C ALA A 101 -5.84 -4.04 -15.73
N ARG A 102 -7.13 -4.21 -15.47
CA ARG A 102 -7.73 -4.24 -14.14
C ARG A 102 -8.25 -5.63 -13.88
N VAL A 103 -8.03 -6.11 -12.67
CA VAL A 103 -8.46 -7.42 -12.24
C VAL A 103 -9.28 -7.28 -10.96
N ARG A 104 -10.48 -7.84 -10.98
CA ARG A 104 -11.39 -7.92 -9.86
C ARG A 104 -11.56 -9.38 -9.48
N ALA A 105 -11.04 -9.78 -8.33
CA ALA A 105 -11.22 -11.11 -7.79
C ALA A 105 -12.29 -11.10 -6.69
N THR A 106 -13.38 -11.83 -6.91
CA THR A 106 -14.42 -12.15 -5.91
C THR A 106 -14.16 -13.53 -5.33
N SER A 107 -15.03 -14.01 -4.42
CA SER A 107 -14.92 -15.32 -3.77
C SER A 107 -14.63 -16.48 -4.72
N ASP A 108 -15.26 -16.45 -5.89
CA ASP A 108 -15.46 -17.58 -6.80
C ASP A 108 -15.22 -17.23 -8.27
N THR A 109 -14.87 -15.99 -8.59
CA THR A 109 -14.58 -15.55 -9.96
C THR A 109 -13.45 -14.52 -9.98
N VAL A 110 -12.63 -14.54 -11.03
CA VAL A 110 -11.69 -13.46 -11.35
C VAL A 110 -12.14 -12.80 -12.64
N HIS A 111 -12.43 -11.51 -12.59
CA HIS A 111 -12.79 -10.71 -13.74
C HIS A 111 -11.62 -9.85 -14.20
N VAL A 112 -11.35 -9.83 -15.50
CA VAL A 112 -10.29 -9.03 -16.13
C VAL A 112 -10.93 -8.01 -17.08
N LEU A 113 -10.52 -6.76 -16.94
CA LEU A 113 -11.01 -5.61 -17.71
C LEU A 113 -9.82 -4.81 -18.26
N GLY A 114 -10.05 -4.01 -19.31
CA GLY A 114 -9.11 -2.96 -19.72
C GLY A 114 -7.77 -3.48 -20.26
N VAL A 115 -7.74 -4.71 -20.80
CA VAL A 115 -6.57 -5.23 -21.51
C VAL A 115 -6.38 -4.40 -22.79
N LYS A 116 -5.47 -3.43 -22.77
CA LYS A 116 -5.18 -2.57 -23.93
C LYS A 116 -4.54 -3.39 -25.06
N GLY A 117 -5.06 -3.24 -26.28
CA GLY A 117 -4.44 -3.74 -27.50
C GLY A 117 -5.45 -4.12 -28.58
N THR A 118 -6.46 -4.92 -28.24
CA THR A 118 -7.36 -5.54 -29.23
C THR A 118 -8.82 -5.65 -28.79
N ASP A 119 -9.15 -5.36 -27.54
CA ASP A 119 -10.50 -5.53 -27.02
C ASP A 119 -11.27 -4.20 -26.91
N PRO A 120 -12.60 -4.25 -27.14
CA PRO A 120 -13.46 -3.11 -26.85
C PRO A 120 -13.31 -2.71 -25.37
N SER A 121 -13.34 -1.40 -25.10
CA SER A 121 -13.16 -0.83 -23.74
C SER A 121 -14.18 -1.33 -22.71
N THR A 122 -15.24 -2.03 -23.17
CA THR A 122 -16.33 -2.57 -22.35
C THR A 122 -16.27 -4.08 -22.14
N ARG A 123 -15.28 -4.79 -22.72
CA ARG A 123 -15.19 -6.25 -22.61
C ARG A 123 -14.62 -6.67 -21.26
N VAL A 124 -15.21 -7.71 -20.68
CA VAL A 124 -14.79 -8.34 -19.43
C VAL A 124 -14.62 -9.83 -19.63
N HIS A 125 -13.49 -10.38 -19.18
CA HIS A 125 -13.27 -11.82 -19.13
C HIS A 125 -13.43 -12.33 -17.69
N SER A 126 -14.37 -13.23 -17.46
CA SER A 126 -14.64 -13.83 -16.15
C SER A 126 -14.10 -15.25 -16.13
N ILE A 127 -13.05 -15.49 -15.34
CA ILE A 127 -12.45 -16.79 -15.11
C ILE A 127 -13.15 -17.40 -13.89
N THR A 128 -13.93 -18.45 -14.11
CA THR A 128 -14.60 -19.22 -13.05
C THR A 128 -13.82 -20.51 -12.76
N LYS A 129 -14.34 -21.38 -11.89
CA LYS A 129 -13.75 -22.71 -11.65
C LYS A 129 -13.94 -23.65 -12.85
N GLN A 130 -14.93 -23.40 -13.71
CA GLN A 130 -15.38 -24.32 -14.76
C GLN A 130 -14.99 -23.82 -16.16
N GLU A 131 -15.10 -22.52 -16.39
CA GLU A 131 -14.98 -21.94 -17.73
C GLU A 131 -14.53 -20.47 -17.68
N ILE A 132 -14.16 -19.96 -18.86
CA ILE A 132 -13.85 -18.55 -19.09
C ILE A 132 -15.00 -17.94 -19.90
N LEU A 133 -15.69 -16.97 -19.32
CA LEU A 133 -16.79 -16.25 -19.96
C LEU A 133 -16.31 -14.89 -20.46
N THR A 134 -16.84 -14.45 -21.60
CA THR A 134 -16.60 -13.10 -22.13
C THR A 134 -17.91 -12.32 -22.12
N HIS A 135 -17.89 -11.14 -21.52
CA HIS A 135 -19.05 -10.25 -21.41
C HIS A 135 -18.77 -8.94 -22.14
N GLU A 136 -19.78 -8.37 -22.79
CA GLU A 136 -19.71 -7.04 -23.42
C GLU A 136 -20.16 -5.90 -22.48
N ASN A 137 -20.41 -6.24 -21.22
CA ASN A 137 -20.94 -5.34 -20.20
C ASN A 137 -20.04 -5.33 -18.96
N ILE A 138 -19.46 -4.17 -18.66
CA ILE A 138 -18.54 -3.96 -17.52
C ILE A 138 -19.20 -4.12 -16.15
N SER A 139 -20.53 -3.98 -16.06
CA SER A 139 -21.25 -4.09 -14.78
C SER A 139 -21.07 -5.44 -14.08
N VAL A 140 -20.70 -6.48 -14.82
CA VAL A 140 -20.37 -7.81 -14.27
C VAL A 140 -19.15 -7.76 -13.34
N ALA A 141 -18.27 -6.78 -13.51
CA ALA A 141 -17.02 -6.66 -12.75
C ALA A 141 -16.83 -5.30 -12.06
N THR A 142 -17.83 -4.42 -12.13
CA THR A 142 -17.81 -3.13 -11.44
C THR A 142 -18.96 -3.05 -10.45
N ASP A 143 -18.62 -2.92 -9.17
CA ASP A 143 -19.54 -2.68 -8.05
C ASP A 143 -19.10 -1.42 -7.28
N LYS A 144 -19.60 -1.24 -6.04
CA LYS A 144 -19.18 -0.13 -5.18
C LYS A 144 -17.75 -0.30 -4.64
N PHE A 145 -17.14 -1.46 -4.79
CA PHE A 145 -15.77 -1.70 -4.38
C PHE A 145 -14.84 -1.21 -5.50
N CYS A 146 -14.35 0.02 -5.34
CA CYS A 146 -13.47 0.68 -6.29
C CYS A 146 -12.30 1.39 -5.59
N LEU A 147 -11.20 1.55 -6.31
CA LEU A 147 -10.07 2.35 -5.83
C LEU A 147 -10.48 3.84 -5.75
N ARG A 148 -10.24 4.44 -4.58
CA ARG A 148 -10.34 5.89 -4.39
C ARG A 148 -9.18 6.53 -5.14
N ARG A 149 -9.48 7.41 -6.10
CA ARG A 149 -8.46 8.08 -6.95
C ARG A 149 -7.91 9.36 -6.32
N ASP A 150 -8.57 9.85 -5.29
CA ASP A 150 -8.29 11.09 -4.59
C ASP A 150 -7.21 10.93 -3.51
N ILE A 151 -7.00 9.71 -3.01
CA ILE A 151 -6.14 9.43 -1.85
C ILE A 151 -5.45 8.07 -2.07
N ASP A 152 -4.18 7.95 -1.66
CA ASP A 152 -3.49 6.67 -1.52
C ASP A 152 -4.38 5.69 -0.72
N ALA A 153 -4.84 4.62 -1.38
CA ALA A 153 -5.77 3.66 -0.80
C ALA A 153 -5.22 3.04 0.51
N THR A 154 -3.90 3.01 0.69
CA THR A 154 -3.29 2.54 1.93
C THR A 154 -3.58 3.47 3.11
N VAL A 155 -3.70 4.78 2.89
CA VAL A 155 -4.06 5.76 3.94
C VAL A 155 -5.52 5.58 4.34
N ALA A 156 -6.42 5.51 3.35
CA ALA A 156 -7.85 5.35 3.60
C ALA A 156 -8.11 4.08 4.42
N LEU A 157 -7.53 2.95 4.00
CA LEU A 157 -7.73 1.67 4.69
C LEU A 157 -7.07 1.61 6.07
N PHE A 158 -5.95 2.30 6.24
CA PHE A 158 -5.28 2.40 7.54
C PHE A 158 -6.12 3.21 8.55
N LEU A 159 -6.83 4.24 8.09
CA LEU A 159 -7.62 5.15 8.94
C LEU A 159 -9.09 4.73 9.10
N ASP A 160 -9.71 4.11 8.10
CA ASP A 160 -11.13 3.72 8.13
C ASP A 160 -11.43 2.71 9.26
N ASP A 161 -10.48 1.83 9.55
CA ASP A 161 -10.60 0.81 10.60
C ASP A 161 -10.33 1.36 12.02
N ILE A 162 -9.92 2.62 12.12
CA ILE A 162 -9.78 3.35 13.40
C ILE A 162 -11.15 3.88 13.85
N GLY A 163 -12.05 4.20 12.91
CA GLY A 163 -13.37 4.77 13.20
C GLY A 163 -14.40 3.79 13.77
N GLY A 164 -14.19 2.47 13.60
CA GLY A 164 -15.14 1.45 14.04
C GLY A 164 -15.10 1.10 15.54
N GLY A 165 -14.09 1.59 16.27
CA GLY A 165 -13.86 1.24 17.68
C GLY A 165 -14.12 2.35 18.70
N ASP A 166 -14.43 3.58 18.24
CA ASP A 166 -14.57 4.73 19.13
C ASP A 166 -15.96 4.74 19.78
N VAL A 167 -16.04 4.24 21.02
CA VAL A 167 -17.17 4.50 21.91
C VAL A 167 -17.15 5.99 22.28
N LEU A 168 -18.27 6.69 22.06
CA LEU A 168 -18.46 8.10 22.44
C LEU A 168 -17.98 8.35 23.88
N GLY A 169 -16.91 9.15 24.04
CA GLY A 169 -16.29 9.50 25.33
C GLY A 169 -14.84 9.04 25.53
N ILE A 170 -14.25 8.25 24.62
CA ILE A 170 -12.89 7.66 24.76
C ILE A 170 -11.80 8.43 23.98
N TYR A 171 -12.14 9.52 23.26
CA TYR A 171 -11.17 10.26 22.44
C TYR A 171 -9.96 10.79 23.23
N GLU A 172 -10.17 11.33 24.44
CA GLU A 172 -9.06 11.80 25.29
C GLU A 172 -8.19 10.65 25.83
N ASP A 173 -8.73 9.44 25.96
CA ASP A 173 -7.98 8.24 26.35
C ASP A 173 -7.14 7.68 25.19
N LYS A 174 -7.60 7.79 23.95
CA LYS A 174 -6.87 7.25 22.79
C LYS A 174 -5.49 7.89 22.61
N HIS A 175 -5.42 9.22 22.69
CA HIS A 175 -4.14 9.93 22.59
C HIS A 175 -3.17 9.52 23.71
N GLU A 176 -3.64 9.50 24.95
CA GLU A 176 -2.84 9.10 26.11
C GLU A 176 -2.39 7.63 26.02
N ARG A 177 -3.23 6.74 25.49
CA ARG A 177 -2.86 5.35 25.21
C ARG A 177 -1.79 5.24 24.14
N CYS A 178 -1.84 6.06 23.10
CA CYS A 178 -0.76 6.16 22.11
C CYS A 178 0.53 6.71 22.76
N MET A 179 0.44 7.73 23.59
CA MET A 179 1.60 8.26 24.31
C MET A 179 2.23 7.22 25.25
N LEU A 180 1.40 6.46 25.98
CA LEU A 180 1.85 5.35 26.82
C LEU A 180 2.51 4.25 25.99
N ALA A 181 1.90 3.88 24.86
CA ALA A 181 2.44 2.91 23.92
C ALA A 181 3.81 3.32 23.37
N ALA A 182 3.97 4.59 23.02
CA ALA A 182 5.23 5.15 22.55
C ALA A 182 6.31 5.10 23.64
N ARG A 183 5.96 5.42 24.89
CA ARG A 183 6.88 5.33 26.04
C ARG A 183 7.31 3.90 26.37
N GLN A 184 6.46 2.92 26.07
CA GLN A 184 6.74 1.50 26.27
C GLN A 184 7.44 0.84 25.08
N ALA A 185 7.66 1.56 23.99
CA ALA A 185 8.36 1.04 22.84
C ALA A 185 9.79 0.66 23.20
N ILE A 186 10.23 -0.49 22.69
CA ILE A 186 11.61 -0.96 22.85
C ILE A 186 12.32 -0.71 21.54
N VAL A 187 13.43 0.02 21.56
CA VAL A 187 14.24 0.23 20.36
C VAL A 187 15.70 -0.06 20.67
N ASP A 188 16.31 -0.87 19.81
CA ASP A 188 17.67 -1.34 19.92
C ASP A 188 18.39 -1.15 18.59
N GLN A 189 19.70 -0.88 18.64
CA GLN A 189 20.55 -0.67 17.49
C GLN A 189 21.79 -1.55 17.62
N LYS A 190 22.00 -2.45 16.65
CA LYS A 190 23.18 -3.31 16.58
C LYS A 190 23.86 -3.14 15.24
N GLY A 191 25.02 -2.47 15.24
CA GLY A 191 25.70 -2.07 14.00
C GLY A 191 24.77 -1.22 13.14
N ASN A 192 24.58 -1.63 11.89
CA ASN A 192 23.74 -0.92 10.91
C ASN A 192 22.28 -1.37 10.93
N GLN A 193 21.86 -2.18 11.91
CA GLN A 193 20.49 -2.65 12.04
C GLN A 193 19.80 -2.00 13.25
N LEU A 194 18.69 -1.31 12.98
CA LEU A 194 17.74 -0.85 13.98
C LEU A 194 16.60 -1.86 14.14
N SER A 195 16.23 -2.16 15.38
CA SER A 195 15.11 -3.04 15.72
C SER A 195 14.20 -2.33 16.71
N ALA A 196 12.93 -2.13 16.36
CA ALA A 196 11.91 -1.56 17.23
C ALA A 196 10.81 -2.58 17.53
N ILE A 197 10.25 -2.53 18.74
CA ILE A 197 9.01 -3.20 19.11
C ILE A 197 8.06 -2.13 19.63
N VAL A 198 6.99 -1.88 18.88
CA VAL A 198 5.98 -0.86 19.17
C VAL A 198 4.61 -1.54 19.13
N GLN A 199 3.87 -1.53 20.24
CA GLN A 199 2.56 -2.22 20.33
C GLN A 199 2.60 -3.72 19.90
N GLY A 200 3.73 -4.39 20.16
CA GLY A 200 3.94 -5.79 19.76
C GLY A 200 4.19 -5.99 18.26
N VAL A 201 4.30 -4.92 17.47
CA VAL A 201 4.78 -4.93 16.09
C VAL A 201 6.30 -4.80 16.12
N LYS A 202 6.99 -5.75 15.48
CA LYS A 202 8.45 -5.73 15.39
C LYS A 202 8.88 -5.13 14.05
N VAL A 203 9.64 -4.06 14.10
CA VAL A 203 10.23 -3.41 12.93
C VAL A 203 11.73 -3.67 12.93
N LYS A 204 12.28 -4.11 11.80
CA LYS A 204 13.72 -4.21 11.57
C LYS A 204 14.08 -3.35 10.36
N HIS A 205 15.03 -2.44 10.54
CA HIS A 205 15.43 -1.48 9.53
C HIS A 205 16.95 -1.52 9.35
N ASP A 206 17.39 -1.67 8.11
CA ASP A 206 18.77 -1.55 7.72
C ASP A 206 19.08 -0.08 7.42
N MET A 207 19.97 0.50 8.21
CA MET A 207 20.28 1.92 8.18
C MET A 207 21.23 2.30 7.04
N ASP A 208 21.85 1.35 6.36
CA ASP A 208 22.74 1.63 5.21
C ASP A 208 21.95 1.78 3.91
N ASN A 209 20.84 1.06 3.79
CA ASN A 209 20.09 0.96 2.53
C ASN A 209 18.58 1.20 2.67
N GLY A 210 18.07 1.39 3.89
CA GLY A 210 16.67 1.67 4.18
C GLY A 210 15.75 0.45 4.16
N ASN A 211 16.26 -0.76 3.87
CA ASN A 211 15.44 -1.96 3.76
C ASN A 211 14.75 -2.25 5.09
N THR A 212 13.43 -2.41 5.04
CA THR A 212 12.61 -2.48 6.25
C THR A 212 11.75 -3.72 6.23
N ARG A 213 11.71 -4.44 7.35
CA ARG A 213 10.86 -5.61 7.58
C ARG A 213 10.02 -5.41 8.81
N ILE A 214 8.73 -5.68 8.69
CA ILE A 214 7.74 -5.53 9.76
C ILE A 214 7.07 -6.88 10.00
N TYR A 215 6.96 -7.25 11.27
CA TYR A 215 6.31 -8.47 11.72
C TYR A 215 5.23 -8.14 12.74
N CYS A 216 4.03 -8.67 12.53
CA CYS A 216 2.92 -8.54 13.47
C CYS A 216 2.08 -9.81 13.49
N GLY A 217 2.31 -10.65 14.50
CA GLY A 217 1.69 -11.97 14.57
C GLY A 217 2.06 -12.81 13.34
N ARG A 218 1.05 -13.15 12.51
CA ARG A 218 1.23 -13.89 11.26
C ARG A 218 1.45 -13.00 10.04
N ASN A 219 1.33 -11.69 10.20
CA ASN A 219 1.48 -10.74 9.11
C ASN A 219 2.94 -10.32 8.96
N PHE A 220 3.35 -10.10 7.72
CA PHE A 220 4.69 -9.69 7.38
C PHE A 220 4.68 -8.68 6.23
N ILE A 221 5.47 -7.61 6.36
CA ILE A 221 5.74 -6.69 5.25
C ILE A 221 7.27 -6.54 5.11
N SER A 222 7.77 -6.58 3.89
CA SER A 222 9.15 -6.27 3.55
C SER A 222 9.17 -5.21 2.45
N LEU A 223 9.98 -4.18 2.63
CA LEU A 223 10.22 -3.13 1.66
C LEU A 223 11.71 -3.03 1.36
N CYS A 224 12.06 -3.13 0.09
CA CYS A 224 13.39 -2.79 -0.40
C CYS A 224 13.36 -1.39 -1.02
N VAL A 225 14.04 -0.43 -0.38
CA VAL A 225 13.94 0.98 -0.76
C VAL A 225 14.57 1.25 -2.12
N SER A 226 15.71 0.63 -2.42
CA SER A 226 16.46 0.88 -3.66
C SER A 226 15.75 0.37 -4.93
N THR A 227 14.87 -0.61 -4.79
CA THR A 227 14.20 -1.26 -5.93
C THR A 227 12.68 -1.15 -5.90
N HIS A 228 12.11 -0.55 -4.85
CA HIS A 228 10.69 -0.56 -4.53
C HIS A 228 10.06 -1.96 -4.43
N ALA A 229 10.89 -3.01 -4.38
CA ALA A 229 10.39 -4.36 -4.22
C ALA A 229 9.69 -4.49 -2.87
N LEU A 230 8.48 -5.03 -2.90
CA LEU A 230 7.59 -5.10 -1.76
C LEU A 230 7.01 -6.49 -1.62
N THR A 231 7.05 -7.03 -0.41
CA THR A 231 6.37 -8.28 -0.08
C THR A 231 5.42 -8.02 1.08
N LEU A 232 4.16 -8.40 0.92
CA LEU A 232 3.15 -8.39 1.97
C LEU A 232 2.57 -9.79 2.09
N HIS A 233 2.55 -10.32 3.30
CA HIS A 233 2.02 -11.64 3.60
C HIS A 233 1.02 -11.54 4.75
N SER A 234 -0.08 -12.27 4.59
CA SER A 234 -1.14 -12.42 5.57
C SER A 234 -1.80 -13.79 5.41
N PRO A 235 -2.64 -14.22 6.38
CA PRO A 235 -3.45 -15.43 6.21
C PRO A 235 -4.44 -15.38 5.03
N TRP A 236 -4.73 -14.21 4.47
CA TRP A 236 -5.74 -14.01 3.42
C TRP A 236 -5.13 -13.82 2.03
N VAL A 237 -4.01 -13.10 1.97
CA VAL A 237 -3.32 -12.75 0.73
C VAL A 237 -1.81 -12.75 0.88
N ASP A 238 -1.15 -13.16 -0.21
CA ASP A 238 0.28 -12.97 -0.47
C ASP A 238 0.43 -12.01 -1.64
N ILE A 239 1.20 -10.94 -1.46
CA ILE A 239 1.52 -9.96 -2.50
C ILE A 239 3.03 -9.85 -2.59
N ASN A 240 3.57 -10.03 -3.79
CA ASN A 240 4.97 -9.80 -4.07
C ASN A 240 5.08 -8.92 -5.31
N VAL A 241 5.73 -7.77 -5.17
CA VAL A 241 6.13 -6.86 -6.23
C VAL A 241 7.64 -6.88 -6.27
N ASP A 242 8.23 -7.35 -7.37
CA ASP A 242 9.69 -7.43 -7.49
C ASP A 242 10.31 -6.12 -7.98
N ARG A 243 11.65 -6.11 -8.08
CA ARG A 243 12.44 -4.94 -8.54
C ARG A 243 12.15 -4.48 -9.97
N TRP A 244 11.45 -5.30 -10.76
CA TRP A 244 11.05 -4.98 -12.13
C TRP A 244 9.54 -4.77 -12.23
N SER A 245 8.87 -4.54 -11.09
CA SER A 245 7.42 -4.38 -10.98
C SER A 245 6.62 -5.61 -11.43
N ARG A 246 7.25 -6.80 -11.50
CA ARG A 246 6.50 -8.04 -11.71
C ARG A 246 5.77 -8.35 -10.44
N THR A 247 4.49 -8.67 -10.58
CA THR A 247 3.64 -8.91 -9.42
C THR A 247 3.17 -10.33 -9.37
N ARG A 248 3.13 -10.90 -8.18
CA ARG A 248 2.38 -12.12 -7.87
C ARG A 248 1.48 -11.82 -6.69
N LEU A 249 0.18 -11.91 -6.90
CA LEU A 249 -0.87 -11.77 -5.89
C LEU A 249 -1.60 -13.11 -5.79
N ARG A 250 -1.60 -13.71 -4.60
CA ARG A 250 -2.32 -14.96 -4.32
C ARG A 250 -3.36 -14.72 -3.23
N ARG A 251 -4.57 -15.22 -3.49
CA ARG A 251 -5.67 -15.32 -2.53
C ARG A 251 -6.26 -16.73 -2.60
N GLY A 252 -5.86 -17.61 -1.68
CA GLY A 252 -6.22 -19.02 -1.75
C GLY A 252 -5.78 -19.66 -3.08
N GLU A 253 -6.75 -20.12 -3.87
CA GLU A 253 -6.57 -20.74 -5.19
C GLU A 253 -6.64 -19.74 -6.36
N GLN A 254 -6.85 -18.46 -6.09
CA GLN A 254 -6.77 -17.40 -7.09
C GLN A 254 -5.36 -16.81 -7.10
N ILE A 255 -4.73 -16.79 -8.26
CA ILE A 255 -3.39 -16.24 -8.47
C ILE A 255 -3.44 -15.27 -9.64
N ILE A 256 -2.95 -14.06 -9.42
CA ILE A 256 -2.83 -12.99 -10.41
C ILE A 256 -1.34 -12.70 -10.53
N GLU A 257 -0.78 -12.94 -11.71
CA GLU A 257 0.63 -12.72 -12.01
C GLU A 257 0.80 -11.74 -13.15
N THR A 258 1.68 -10.76 -12.98
CA THR A 258 2.01 -9.81 -14.02
C THR A 258 3.49 -9.80 -14.30
N SER A 259 3.79 -9.67 -15.59
CA SER A 259 5.10 -9.36 -16.13
C SER A 259 4.98 -8.12 -17.02
N ARG A 260 6.08 -7.70 -17.67
CA ARG A 260 6.08 -6.53 -18.55
C ARG A 260 5.09 -6.62 -19.71
N SER A 261 4.81 -7.82 -20.20
CA SER A 261 4.02 -8.04 -21.42
C SER A 261 2.88 -9.04 -21.26
N ARG A 262 2.68 -9.57 -20.04
CA ARG A 262 1.65 -10.59 -19.78
C ARG A 262 1.01 -10.41 -18.42
N LEU A 263 -0.29 -10.63 -18.39
CA LEU A 263 -1.09 -10.87 -17.20
C LEU A 263 -1.56 -12.32 -17.26
N GLN A 264 -1.22 -13.11 -16.25
CA GLN A 264 -1.64 -14.49 -16.10
C GLN A 264 -2.57 -14.59 -14.89
N ILE A 265 -3.72 -15.22 -15.09
CA ILE A 265 -4.71 -15.48 -14.07
C ILE A 265 -4.84 -16.98 -13.89
N SER A 266 -4.81 -17.45 -12.66
CA SER A 266 -5.15 -18.82 -12.29
C SER A 266 -6.28 -18.81 -11.27
N GLN A 267 -7.27 -19.66 -11.46
CA GLN A 267 -8.34 -19.90 -10.51
C GLN A 267 -8.61 -21.40 -10.42
N ASN A 268 -8.18 -22.04 -9.33
CA ASN A 268 -8.15 -23.50 -9.20
C ASN A 268 -7.34 -24.13 -10.35
N SER A 269 -7.98 -24.96 -11.19
CA SER A 269 -7.38 -25.58 -12.38
C SER A 269 -7.51 -24.75 -13.66
N MET A 270 -8.23 -23.62 -13.61
CA MET A 270 -8.43 -22.76 -14.78
C MET A 270 -7.33 -21.73 -14.88
N HIS A 271 -6.84 -21.48 -16.09
CA HIS A 271 -5.80 -20.51 -16.37
C HIS A 271 -6.18 -19.65 -17.59
N ALA A 272 -5.84 -18.36 -17.53
CA ALA A 272 -6.02 -17.42 -18.63
C ALA A 272 -4.80 -16.51 -18.74
N ASP A 273 -4.29 -16.34 -19.95
CA ASP A 273 -3.17 -15.48 -20.27
C ASP A 273 -3.62 -14.32 -21.16
N PHE A 274 -3.26 -13.11 -20.76
CA PHE A 274 -3.57 -11.88 -21.47
C PHE A 274 -2.28 -11.18 -21.86
N THR A 275 -2.15 -10.84 -23.13
CA THR A 275 -1.02 -10.03 -23.61
C THR A 275 -1.24 -8.58 -23.20
N LEU A 276 -0.25 -7.98 -22.55
CA LEU A 276 -0.23 -6.56 -22.22
C LEU A 276 0.55 -5.82 -23.31
N SER A 277 -0.03 -4.77 -23.87
CA SER A 277 0.70 -3.87 -24.76
C SER A 277 1.86 -3.23 -23.99
N PRO A 278 3.08 -3.16 -24.56
CA PRO A 278 4.17 -2.44 -23.91
C PRO A 278 3.73 -1.00 -23.67
N VAL A 279 4.09 -0.47 -22.49
CA VAL A 279 4.03 0.98 -22.27
C VAL A 279 4.97 1.58 -23.31
N ALA A 280 4.43 2.33 -24.27
CA ALA A 280 5.25 3.18 -25.13
C ALA A 280 6.01 4.11 -24.18
N SER A 281 7.30 3.86 -24.01
CA SER A 281 8.18 4.80 -23.32
C SER A 281 8.03 6.14 -24.02
N ALA A 282 7.76 7.20 -23.26
CA ALA A 282 7.69 8.57 -23.77
C ALA A 282 9.01 9.04 -24.43
N ASP A 283 10.05 8.20 -24.43
CA ASP A 283 11.36 8.45 -25.05
C ASP A 283 11.44 8.08 -26.54
N GLU A 284 10.39 7.52 -27.17
CA GLU A 284 10.39 7.22 -28.62
C GLU A 284 9.78 8.34 -29.50
N LEU A 285 9.62 9.55 -28.97
CA LEU A 285 9.12 10.72 -29.74
C LEU A 285 10.19 11.76 -30.10
N SER A 286 11.49 11.42 -30.00
CA SER A 286 12.57 12.32 -30.41
C SER A 286 13.55 11.67 -31.40
N SER A 287 13.05 11.05 -32.48
CA SER A 287 13.90 10.66 -33.62
C SER A 287 13.14 10.53 -34.94
N SER A 288 12.48 11.60 -35.38
CA SER A 288 12.20 11.86 -36.80
C SER A 288 11.76 13.32 -36.92
N SER A 289 12.35 14.22 -37.69
CA SER A 289 13.07 14.10 -38.96
C SER A 289 13.85 15.40 -39.20
N GLU A 290 15.16 15.34 -39.47
CA GLU A 290 15.83 16.44 -40.16
C GLU A 290 15.37 16.43 -41.63
N PRO A 291 14.92 17.56 -42.19
CA PRO A 291 14.73 17.65 -43.62
C PRO A 291 16.11 17.67 -44.29
N LYS A 292 16.34 16.72 -45.19
CA LYS A 292 17.42 16.83 -46.17
C LYS A 292 17.00 17.90 -47.17
N ASP A 293 17.67 19.05 -47.11
CA ASP A 293 17.79 19.92 -48.27
C ASP A 293 18.60 19.14 -49.32
N ASP A 294 17.96 18.82 -50.44
CA ASP A 294 18.65 18.50 -51.69
C ASP A 294 18.07 19.43 -52.76
N ASP A 295 18.97 20.30 -53.26
CA ASP A 295 18.80 21.23 -54.37
C ASP A 295 18.22 20.56 -55.63
N PHE A 296 17.26 21.22 -56.29
CA PHE A 296 17.24 21.52 -57.73
C PHE A 296 16.17 22.57 -58.07
#